data_AF-A0A920VI53-F1
#
_entry.id   AF-A0A920VI53-F1
#
_cell.length_a   1.000
_cell.length_b   1.000
_cell.length_c   1.000
_cell.angle_alpha   90.00
_cell.angle_beta   90.00
_cell.angle_gamma   90.00
#
_symmetry.space_group_name_H-M   'P 1'
#
loop_
_entity.id
_entity.type
_entity.pdbx_description
1 polymer ?
#
loop_
_entity_poly.entity_id
_entity_poly.type
_entity_poly.pdbx_seq_one_letter_code
_entity_poly.pdbx_strand_id
1 'polypeptide(L)'
;MDKLKADSNNYPTRIAKGSLHLLCWTATWVATTALAAFGPRFIWDFATLPTIFAILVNLGIGFRMILQIKRYVQALDELGQKIFLNAASITLGVGLVCGPSYTLLASQKLMSFQPEIGDLMMLMSLTFVAANYVGTRKYR
;
A
#
# COMPACT_ATOMS: atom_id res chain seq x y z
N MET A 1 18.50 -35.71 3.56
CA MET A 1 17.22 -35.44 2.86
C MET A 1 16.15 -34.80 3.76
N ASP A 2 16.22 -34.89 5.09
CA ASP A 2 15.16 -34.40 5.98
C ASP A 2 15.07 -32.88 6.17
N LYS A 3 16.18 -32.13 6.05
CA LYS A 3 16.13 -30.66 6.15
C LYS A 3 15.34 -30.00 5.01
N LEU A 4 15.35 -30.60 3.82
CA LEU A 4 14.60 -30.09 2.66
C LEU A 4 13.09 -30.29 2.79
N LYS A 5 12.65 -31.38 3.46
CA LYS A 5 11.23 -31.63 3.77
C LYS A 5 10.70 -30.76 4.91
N ALA A 6 11.54 -30.46 5.90
CA ALA A 6 11.17 -29.56 6.99
C ALA A 6 10.99 -28.11 6.50
N ASP A 7 11.78 -27.65 5.54
CA ASP A 7 11.69 -26.28 5.03
C ASP A 7 10.48 -26.09 4.08
N SER A 8 10.12 -27.10 3.28
CA SER A 8 8.95 -27.03 2.38
C SER A 8 7.61 -26.99 3.14
N ASN A 9 7.50 -27.70 4.27
CA ASN A 9 6.29 -27.66 5.11
C ASN A 9 6.16 -26.33 5.90
N ASN A 10 7.28 -25.61 6.06
CA ASN A 10 7.34 -24.32 6.74
C ASN A 10 7.22 -23.12 5.80
N TYR A 11 7.40 -23.31 4.49
CA TYR A 11 7.24 -22.26 3.48
C TYR A 11 5.83 -21.62 3.49
N PRO A 12 4.71 -22.37 3.33
CA PRO A 12 3.38 -21.78 3.29
C PRO A 12 3.01 -21.08 4.61
N THR A 13 3.45 -21.62 5.76
CA THR A 13 3.21 -21.02 7.08
C THR A 13 4.04 -19.75 7.32
N ARG A 14 5.27 -19.66 6.78
CA ARG A 14 6.09 -18.44 6.83
C ARG A 14 5.50 -17.33 5.96
N ILE A 15 5.04 -17.64 4.75
CA ILE A 15 4.38 -16.67 3.86
C ILE A 15 3.06 -16.17 4.47
N ALA A 16 2.24 -17.06 5.03
CA ALA A 16 0.99 -16.67 5.69
C ALA A 16 1.23 -15.73 6.89
N LYS A 17 2.20 -16.03 7.75
CA LYS A 17 2.60 -15.15 8.86
C LYS A 17 3.16 -13.82 8.37
N GLY A 18 3.97 -13.84 7.30
CA GLY A 18 4.54 -12.63 6.68
C GLY A 18 3.47 -11.72 6.07
N SER A 19 2.46 -12.31 5.42
CA SER A 19 1.32 -11.60 4.84
C SER A 19 0.42 -10.98 5.91
N LEU A 20 0.13 -11.71 7.00
CA LEU A 20 -0.60 -11.17 8.15
C LEU A 20 0.14 -10.01 8.83
N HIS A 21 1.46 -10.13 8.99
CA HIS A 21 2.27 -9.06 9.57
C HIS A 21 2.34 -7.84 8.63
N LEU A 22 2.41 -8.06 7.32
CA LEU A 22 2.31 -6.99 6.32
C LEU A 22 0.95 -6.29 6.43
N LEU A 23 -0.14 -7.05 6.46
CA LEU A 23 -1.50 -6.52 6.56
C LEU A 23 -1.72 -5.73 7.86
N CYS A 24 -1.17 -6.20 8.98
CA CYS A 24 -1.24 -5.48 10.24
C CYS A 24 -0.47 -4.15 10.19
N TRP A 25 0.71 -4.12 9.57
CA TRP A 25 1.48 -2.88 9.39
C TRP A 25 0.81 -1.92 8.40
N THR A 26 0.23 -2.41 7.30
CA THR A 26 -0.51 -1.56 6.37
C THR A 26 -1.78 -1.01 7.02
N ALA A 27 -2.51 -1.82 7.78
CA ALA A 27 -3.69 -1.39 8.53
C ALA A 27 -3.32 -0.35 9.61
N THR A 28 -2.21 -0.56 10.31
CA THR A 28 -1.68 0.41 11.30
C THR A 28 -1.32 1.72 10.62
N TRP A 29 -0.63 1.67 9.48
CA TRP A 29 -0.31 2.86 8.71
C TRP A 29 -1.58 3.60 8.26
N VAL A 30 -2.54 2.91 7.63
CA VAL A 30 -3.82 3.49 7.21
C VAL A 30 -4.58 4.09 8.40
N ALA A 31 -4.62 3.40 9.55
CA ALA A 31 -5.24 3.90 10.76
C ALA A 31 -4.56 5.19 11.25
N THR A 32 -3.22 5.24 11.23
CA THR A 32 -2.49 6.47 11.58
C THR A 32 -2.68 7.58 10.54
N THR A 33 -2.87 7.25 9.26
CA THR A 33 -3.16 8.24 8.20
C THR A 33 -4.55 8.82 8.40
N ALA A 34 -5.54 7.98 8.73
CA ALA A 34 -6.88 8.42 9.09
C ALA A 34 -6.85 9.30 10.36
N LEU A 35 -6.11 8.90 11.40
CA LEU A 35 -5.90 9.71 12.60
C LEU A 35 -5.19 11.04 12.29
N ALA A 36 -4.23 11.09 11.37
CA ALA A 36 -3.58 12.34 10.98
C ALA A 36 -4.50 13.25 10.14
N ALA A 37 -5.34 12.67 9.27
CA ALA A 37 -6.28 13.40 8.43
C ALA A 37 -7.50 13.92 9.23
N PHE A 38 -8.02 13.13 10.17
CA PHE A 38 -9.21 13.46 10.97
C PHE A 38 -8.89 13.99 12.38
N GLY A 39 -7.67 13.79 12.88
CA GLY A 39 -7.25 14.20 14.23
C GLY A 39 -7.36 15.70 14.51
N PRO A 40 -6.95 16.60 13.59
CA PRO A 40 -7.14 18.04 13.76
C PRO A 40 -8.61 18.44 13.88
N ARG A 41 -9.50 17.66 13.24
CA ARG A 41 -10.94 17.90 13.18
C ARG A 41 -11.71 17.30 14.36
N PHE A 42 -11.22 16.22 14.97
CA PHE A 42 -11.94 15.48 16.03
C PHE A 42 -11.32 15.57 17.43
N ILE A 43 -10.00 15.80 17.57
CA ILE A 43 -9.32 15.63 18.87
C ILE A 43 -8.61 16.90 19.35
N TRP A 44 -8.07 17.72 18.45
CA TRP A 44 -7.09 18.77 18.84
C TRP A 44 -7.40 20.20 18.43
N ASP A 45 -8.63 20.50 17.98
CA ASP A 45 -9.13 21.87 17.77
C ASP A 45 -8.15 22.77 16.98
N PHE A 46 -7.63 22.24 15.86
CA PHE A 46 -6.63 22.90 14.99
C PHE A 46 -5.31 23.33 15.66
N ALA A 47 -4.97 22.81 16.84
CA ALA A 47 -3.65 23.06 17.43
C ALA A 47 -2.55 22.55 16.49
N THR A 48 -1.67 23.46 16.08
CA THR A 48 -0.67 23.24 15.02
C THR A 48 0.43 22.25 15.43
N LEU A 49 0.86 22.31 16.70
CA LEU A 49 1.91 21.44 17.23
C LEU A 49 1.56 19.93 17.22
N PRO A 50 0.41 19.48 17.78
CA PRO A 50 0.05 18.06 17.74
C PRO A 50 -0.22 17.56 16.31
N THR A 51 -0.72 18.43 15.43
CA THR A 51 -0.95 18.09 14.01
C THR A 51 0.37 17.80 13.28
N ILE A 52 1.39 18.65 13.46
CA ILE A 52 2.72 18.43 12.87
C ILE A 52 3.34 17.12 13.41
N PHE A 53 3.21 16.88 14.72
CA PHE A 53 3.73 15.65 15.32
C PHE A 53 3.02 14.39 14.77
N ALA A 54 1.70 14.44 14.62
CA ALA A 54 0.92 13.34 14.05
C ALA A 54 1.32 13.04 12.59
N ILE A 55 1.55 14.07 11.79
CA ILE A 55 2.03 13.91 10.40
C ILE A 55 3.43 13.28 10.38
N LEU A 56 4.35 13.74 11.24
CA LEU A 56 5.71 13.16 11.33
C LEU A 56 5.68 11.69 11.74
N VAL A 57 4.85 11.32 12.72
CA VAL A 57 4.66 9.93 13.14
C VAL A 57 4.06 9.09 12.01
N ASN A 58 3.04 9.60 11.31
CA ASN A 58 2.46 8.91 10.16
C ASN A 58 3.49 8.66 9.06
N LEU A 59 4.35 9.64 8.78
CA LEU A 59 5.41 9.54 7.80
C LEU A 59 6.47 8.50 8.22
N GLY A 60 6.83 8.47 9.51
CA GLY A 60 7.71 7.44 10.08
C GLY A 60 7.13 6.03 9.97
N ILE A 61 5.84 5.86 10.24
CA ILE A 61 5.13 4.57 10.09
C ILE A 61 5.05 4.20 8.60
N GLY A 62 4.86 5.16 7.70
CA GLY A 62 4.89 4.95 6.26
C GLY A 62 6.24 4.40 5.78
N PHE A 63 7.34 4.95 6.28
CA PHE A 63 8.68 4.45 5.97
C PHE A 63 8.88 3.00 6.45
N ARG A 64 8.38 2.68 7.66
CA ARG A 64 8.39 1.31 8.19
C ARG A 64 7.54 0.35 7.36
N MET A 65 6.38 0.80 6.85
CA MET A 65 5.54 0.01 5.94
C MET A 65 6.28 -0.33 4.65
N ILE A 66 7.01 0.62 4.05
CA ILE A 66 7.81 0.38 2.83
C ILE A 66 8.89 -0.69 3.06
N LEU A 67 9.61 -0.60 4.19
CA LEU A 67 10.59 -1.60 4.58
C LEU A 67 9.97 -3.00 4.74
N GLN A 68 8.75 -3.06 5.28
CA GLN A 68 8.04 -4.33 5.48
C GLN A 68 7.52 -4.91 4.15
N ILE A 69 7.05 -4.08 3.22
CA ILE A 69 6.72 -4.50 1.85
C ILE A 69 7.96 -5.12 1.19
N LYS A 70 9.12 -4.44 1.27
CA LYS A 70 10.37 -4.97 0.72
C LYS A 70 10.71 -6.35 1.29
N ARG A 71 10.62 -6.52 2.62
CA ARG A 71 10.87 -7.80 3.29
C ARG A 71 9.90 -8.89 2.86
N TYR A 72 8.62 -8.55 2.71
CA TYR A 72 7.61 -9.49 2.22
C TYR A 72 7.90 -9.96 0.80
N VAL A 73 8.21 -9.03 -0.11
CA VAL A 73 8.53 -9.35 -1.52
C VAL A 73 9.79 -10.23 -1.62
N GLN A 74 10.80 -9.98 -0.79
CA GLN A 74 12.01 -10.80 -0.74
C GLN A 74 11.80 -12.19 -0.12
N ALA A 75 10.72 -12.38 0.65
CA ALA A 75 10.39 -13.67 1.24
C ALA A 75 9.60 -14.58 0.28
N LEU A 76 9.05 -14.02 -0.81
CA LEU A 76 8.38 -14.79 -1.86
C LEU A 76 9.39 -15.57 -2.71
N ASP A 77 8.93 -16.65 -3.34
CA ASP A 77 9.66 -17.30 -4.43
C ASP A 77 9.82 -16.38 -5.66
N GLU A 78 10.67 -16.80 -6.61
CA GLU A 78 10.94 -16.01 -7.82
C GLU A 78 9.68 -15.72 -8.63
N LEU A 79 8.71 -16.65 -8.62
CA LEU A 79 7.45 -16.51 -9.36
C LEU A 79 6.55 -15.45 -8.71
N GLY A 80 6.37 -15.52 -7.39
CA GLY A 80 5.61 -14.56 -6.60
C GLY A 80 6.24 -13.16 -6.63
N GLN A 81 7.57 -13.08 -6.57
CA GLN A 81 8.28 -11.81 -6.71
C GLN A 81 8.06 -11.19 -8.10
N LYS A 82 8.11 -11.98 -9.18
CA LYS A 82 7.81 -11.51 -10.54
C LYS A 82 6.37 -11.03 -10.67
N ILE A 83 5.39 -11.77 -10.15
CA ILE A 83 3.98 -11.38 -10.17
C ILE A 83 3.78 -10.06 -9.41
N PHE A 84 4.34 -9.95 -8.20
CA PHE A 84 4.24 -8.74 -7.38
C PHE A 84 4.86 -7.53 -8.08
N LEU A 85 6.08 -7.66 -8.61
CA LEU A 85 6.77 -6.57 -9.31
C LEU A 85 6.04 -6.14 -10.58
N ASN A 86 5.47 -7.10 -11.33
CA ASN A 86 4.68 -6.78 -12.51
C ASN A 86 3.35 -6.08 -12.16
N ALA A 87 2.68 -6.51 -11.10
CA ALA A 87 1.49 -5.80 -10.61
C ALA A 87 1.86 -4.39 -10.12
N ALA A 88 2.97 -4.26 -9.39
CA ALA A 88 3.45 -2.98 -8.89
C ALA A 88 3.85 -2.03 -10.03
N SER A 89 4.51 -2.49 -11.08
CA SER A 89 4.89 -1.64 -12.23
C SER A 89 3.66 -1.10 -12.97
N ILE A 90 2.63 -1.92 -13.17
CA ILE A 90 1.36 -1.49 -13.76
C ILE A 90 0.69 -0.44 -12.88
N THR A 91 0.57 -0.69 -11.58
CA THR A 91 -0.03 0.26 -10.63
C THR A 91 0.74 1.58 -10.56
N LEU A 92 2.08 1.52 -10.59
CA LEU A 92 2.91 2.72 -10.63
C LEU A 92 2.70 3.50 -11.93
N GLY A 93 2.59 2.82 -13.08
CA GLY A 93 2.27 3.45 -14.35
C GLY A 93 0.91 4.15 -14.33
N VAL A 94 -0.12 3.48 -13.82
CA VAL A 94 -1.46 4.08 -13.66
C VAL A 94 -1.42 5.27 -12.70
N GLY A 95 -0.74 5.16 -11.56
CA GLY A 95 -0.58 6.27 -10.62
C GLY A 95 0.14 7.47 -11.22
N LEU A 96 1.19 7.24 -12.02
CA LEU A 96 1.97 8.29 -12.66
C LEU A 96 1.21 8.98 -13.82
N VAL A 97 0.37 8.24 -14.55
CA VAL A 97 -0.46 8.82 -15.62
C VAL A 97 -1.67 9.54 -15.02
N CYS A 98 -2.41 8.88 -14.14
CA CYS A 98 -3.63 9.44 -13.55
C CYS A 98 -3.33 10.58 -12.57
N GLY A 99 -2.26 10.52 -11.77
CA GLY A 99 -1.94 11.53 -10.74
C GLY A 99 -1.88 12.96 -11.28
N PRO A 100 -0.98 13.28 -12.23
CA PRO A 100 -0.91 14.59 -12.87
C PRO A 100 -2.23 14.95 -13.57
N SER A 101 -2.87 14.00 -14.27
CA SER A 101 -4.17 14.23 -14.89
C SER A 101 -5.25 14.66 -13.90
N TYR A 102 -5.28 14.08 -12.70
CA TYR A 102 -6.20 14.46 -11.62
C TYR A 102 -5.92 15.90 -11.12
N THR A 103 -4.66 16.28 -10.97
CA THR A 103 -4.31 17.66 -10.57
C THR A 103 -4.67 18.70 -11.63
N LEU A 104 -4.55 18.35 -12.91
CA LEU A 104 -4.95 19.19 -14.03
C LEU A 104 -6.48 19.33 -14.10
N LEU A 105 -7.23 18.22 -13.91
CA LEU A 105 -8.69 18.24 -13.83
C LEU A 105 -9.19 19.11 -12.67
N ALA A 106 -8.59 18.98 -11.49
CA ALA A 106 -8.90 19.79 -10.32
C ALA A 106 -8.68 21.29 -10.60
N SER A 107 -7.61 21.64 -11.33
CA SER A 107 -7.27 23.03 -11.67
C SER A 107 -8.23 23.66 -12.68
N GLN A 108 -8.81 22.86 -13.59
CA GLN A 108 -9.70 23.34 -14.65
C GLN A 108 -11.16 23.53 -14.18
N LYS A 109 -11.52 23.20 -12.94
CA LYS A 109 -12.90 23.25 -12.39
C LYS A 109 -13.97 22.57 -13.27
N LEU A 110 -13.57 21.64 -14.14
CA LEU A 110 -14.49 20.99 -15.09
C LEU A 110 -15.35 19.89 -14.44
N MET A 111 -15.17 19.61 -13.15
CA MET A 111 -15.90 18.57 -12.43
C MET A 111 -16.38 19.08 -11.06
N SER A 112 -17.67 18.85 -10.76
CA SER A 112 -18.32 19.24 -9.49
C SER A 112 -17.81 18.43 -8.28
N PHE A 113 -17.12 17.32 -8.53
CA PHE A 113 -16.44 16.51 -7.52
C PHE A 113 -15.01 17.03 -7.34
N GLN A 114 -14.66 17.46 -6.12
CA GLN A 114 -13.28 17.78 -5.76
C GLN A 114 -12.46 16.49 -5.80
N PRO A 115 -11.54 16.31 -6.75
CA PRO A 115 -10.78 15.07 -6.85
C PRO A 115 -9.83 15.01 -5.66
N GLU A 116 -10.13 14.11 -4.72
CA GLU A 116 -9.33 13.94 -3.52
C GLU A 116 -8.28 12.86 -3.76
N ILE A 117 -7.14 12.95 -3.06
CA ILE A 117 -6.06 11.96 -3.15
C ILE A 117 -6.56 10.53 -2.83
N GLY A 118 -7.65 10.40 -2.07
CA GLY A 118 -8.33 9.13 -1.79
C GLY A 118 -8.83 8.40 -3.04
N ASP A 119 -9.35 9.11 -4.04
CA ASP A 119 -9.86 8.50 -5.28
C ASP A 119 -8.73 7.89 -6.11
N LEU A 120 -7.59 8.58 -6.18
CA LEU A 120 -6.37 8.08 -6.82
C LEU A 120 -5.87 6.83 -6.09
N MET A 121 -5.82 6.84 -4.76
CA MET A 121 -5.41 5.68 -3.97
C MET A 121 -6.35 4.49 -4.19
N MET A 122 -7.66 4.73 -4.27
CA MET A 122 -8.65 3.69 -4.55
C MET A 122 -8.41 3.06 -5.93
N LEU A 123 -8.25 3.89 -6.98
CA LEU A 123 -7.94 3.44 -8.34
C LEU A 123 -6.65 2.60 -8.39
N MET A 124 -5.58 3.07 -7.73
CA MET A 124 -4.31 2.36 -7.67
C MET A 124 -4.44 1.01 -6.95
N SER A 125 -5.20 0.96 -5.85
CA SER A 125 -5.43 -0.28 -5.10
C SER A 125 -6.22 -1.32 -5.91
N LEU A 126 -7.27 -0.89 -6.62
CA LEU A 126 -8.08 -1.75 -7.48
C LEU A 126 -7.23 -2.31 -8.63
N THR A 127 -6.44 -1.44 -9.25
CA THR A 127 -5.51 -1.80 -10.33
C THR A 127 -4.49 -2.84 -9.86
N PHE A 128 -3.93 -2.65 -8.66
CA PHE A 128 -2.96 -3.57 -8.10
C PHE A 128 -3.57 -4.96 -7.86
N VAL A 129 -4.76 -5.01 -7.25
CA VAL A 129 -5.47 -6.27 -6.99
C VAL A 129 -5.80 -6.99 -8.30
N ALA A 130 -6.31 -6.27 -9.30
CA ALA A 130 -6.62 -6.83 -10.61
C ALA A 130 -5.36 -7.37 -11.31
N ALA A 131 -4.27 -6.60 -11.32
CA ALA A 131 -3.01 -7.01 -11.94
C ALA A 131 -2.38 -8.22 -11.23
N ASN A 132 -2.45 -8.26 -9.89
CA ASN A 132 -1.95 -9.37 -9.11
C ASN A 132 -2.79 -10.65 -9.32
N TYR A 133 -4.12 -10.52 -9.40
CA TYR A 133 -5.03 -11.63 -9.69
C TYR A 133 -4.81 -12.20 -11.10
N VAL A 134 -4.67 -11.34 -12.11
CA VAL A 134 -4.34 -11.79 -13.48
C VAL A 134 -2.98 -12.47 -13.52
N GLY A 135 -1.98 -11.91 -12.82
CA GLY A 135 -0.65 -12.50 -12.71
C GLY A 135 -0.69 -13.89 -12.08
N THR A 136 -1.33 -14.05 -10.93
CA THR A 136 -1.46 -15.36 -10.27
C THR A 136 -2.24 -16.37 -11.11
N ARG A 137 -3.27 -15.96 -11.85
CA ARG A 137 -4.02 -16.86 -12.74
C ARG A 137 -3.21 -17.31 -13.97
N LYS A 138 -2.30 -16.47 -14.47
CA LYS A 138 -1.48 -16.78 -15.65
C LYS A 138 -0.41 -17.85 -15.39
N TYR A 139 0.02 -17.99 -14.13
CA TYR A 139 1.08 -18.92 -13.71
C TYR A 139 0.60 -20.12 -12.91
N ARG A 140 -0.72 -20.26 -12.69
CA ARG A 140 -1.34 -21.51 -12.23
C ARG A 140 -1.68 -22.39 -13.42
#